data_AF-A0AB35XUW5-F1
#
_entry.id   AF-A0AB35XUW5-F1
#
_cell.length_a   1.000
_cell.length_b   1.000
_cell.length_c   1.000
_cell.angle_alpha   90.00
_cell.angle_beta   90.00
_cell.angle_gamma   90.00
#
_symmetry.space_group_name_H-M   'P 1'
#
loop_
_entity.id
_entity.type
_entity.pdbx_description
1 polymer ?
#
loop_
_entity_poly.entity_id
_entity_poly.type
_entity_poly.pdbx_seq_one_letter_code
_entity_poly.pdbx_strand_id
1 'polypeptide(L)'
;MKMFKRFAAALLAGVMVLAMLTACGGGAGGNSSNEIESKVLKYLNTVNGTSYSNNADLQSKVRAVLAKTDDTGVIKAEDVPYVQNDESGTAKYMQCVSDLNVNETENTVSFVMYVFDPNKMDGMLTPVTKAELKDVKPLEVNDEFKAKLDDVLENVTPGTPSGKLSTMKDVGVATYTASNGKTYIGIAIKCEGTIRS
;
A
#
# COMPACT_ATOMS: atom_id res chain seq x y z
N MET A 1 1.18 -11.30 -4.75
CA MET A 1 0.56 -10.72 -3.53
C MET A 1 0.77 -11.55 -2.25
N LYS A 2 1.78 -12.44 -2.14
CA LYS A 2 2.01 -13.18 -0.89
C LYS A 2 2.72 -12.34 0.19
N MET A 3 3.53 -11.35 -0.20
CA MET A 3 4.42 -10.63 0.73
C MET A 3 3.71 -9.54 1.53
N PHE A 4 2.80 -8.78 0.93
CA PHE A 4 1.93 -7.88 1.68
C PHE A 4 0.89 -8.62 2.52
N LYS A 5 0.45 -9.80 2.10
CA LYS A 5 -0.32 -10.69 2.97
C LYS A 5 0.49 -11.14 4.19
N ARG A 6 1.83 -11.22 4.09
CA ARG A 6 2.70 -11.44 5.25
C ARG A 6 2.84 -10.18 6.10
N PHE A 7 2.85 -8.98 5.51
CA PHE A 7 2.79 -7.72 6.26
C PHE A 7 1.47 -7.59 7.03
N ALA A 8 0.34 -7.79 6.34
CA ALA A 8 -1.00 -7.86 6.92
C ALA A 8 -1.11 -8.96 7.98
N ALA A 9 -0.65 -10.18 7.68
CA ALA A 9 -0.69 -11.29 8.64
C ALA A 9 0.20 -11.04 9.86
N ALA A 10 1.37 -10.41 9.70
CA ALA A 10 2.22 -10.02 10.82
C ALA A 10 1.56 -8.90 11.65
N LEU A 11 0.95 -7.91 10.98
CA LEU A 11 0.17 -6.85 11.64
C LEU A 11 -1.04 -7.41 12.42
N LEU A 12 -1.71 -8.43 11.87
CA LEU A 12 -2.87 -9.10 12.48
C LEU A 12 -2.46 -10.09 13.59
N ALA A 13 -1.38 -10.85 13.41
CA ALA A 13 -0.89 -11.80 14.41
C ALA A 13 -0.40 -11.08 15.68
N GLY A 14 0.17 -9.88 15.55
CA GLY A 14 0.53 -9.04 16.70
C GLY A 14 -0.69 -8.56 17.52
N VAL A 15 -1.89 -8.45 16.93
CA VAL A 15 -3.12 -8.03 17.67
C VAL A 15 -3.50 -9.07 18.74
N MET A 16 -3.35 -10.36 18.44
CA MET A 16 -3.76 -11.41 19.39
C MET A 16 -2.86 -11.47 20.62
N VAL A 17 -1.59 -11.08 20.50
CA VAL A 17 -0.64 -11.08 21.64
C VAL A 17 -0.87 -9.87 22.57
N LEU A 18 -1.37 -8.75 22.05
CA LEU A 18 -1.47 -7.50 22.81
C LEU A 18 -2.74 -7.38 23.68
N ALA A 19 -3.73 -8.25 23.51
CA ALA A 19 -4.93 -8.26 24.37
C ALA A 19 -4.61 -8.55 25.85
N MET A 20 -3.40 -9.02 26.17
CA MET A 20 -2.94 -9.27 27.55
C MET A 20 -1.95 -8.24 28.10
N LEU A 21 -1.50 -7.26 27.32
CA LEU A 21 -0.50 -6.27 27.75
C LEU A 21 -1.06 -4.84 27.70
N THR A 22 -2.17 -4.60 28.42
CA THR A 22 -2.64 -3.23 28.69
C THR A 22 -2.10 -2.77 30.05
N ALA A 23 -0.88 -2.25 30.05
CA ALA A 23 -0.46 -1.21 30.98
C ALA A 23 0.86 -0.60 30.50
N CYS A 24 0.87 0.74 30.44
CA CYS A 24 2.03 1.63 30.48
C CYS A 24 2.64 2.14 29.15
N GLY A 25 2.74 3.48 29.07
CA GLY A 25 3.65 4.25 28.20
C GLY A 25 3.00 4.70 26.90
N GLY A 26 2.65 5.97 26.64
CA GLY A 26 3.20 7.22 27.17
C GLY A 26 4.53 7.55 26.48
N GLY A 27 4.51 8.32 25.38
CA GLY A 27 5.76 8.80 24.80
C GLY A 27 5.72 9.44 23.41
N ALA A 28 5.91 10.76 23.42
CA ALA A 28 6.68 11.55 22.45
C ALA A 28 6.21 11.63 20.99
N GLY A 29 5.52 12.74 20.70
CA GLY A 29 5.43 13.31 19.36
C GLY A 29 6.74 13.97 18.91
N GLY A 30 6.98 13.93 17.60
CA GLY A 30 8.02 14.69 16.91
C GLY A 30 8.73 13.87 15.83
N ASN A 31 8.60 14.30 14.57
CA ASN A 31 9.39 13.87 13.39
C ASN A 31 9.06 12.53 12.69
N SER A 32 7.93 11.89 13.00
CA SER A 32 7.65 10.49 12.65
C SER A 32 7.39 10.16 11.17
N SER A 33 7.03 11.12 10.30
CA SER A 33 6.62 10.81 8.92
C SER A 33 7.73 10.15 8.09
N ASN A 34 8.96 10.67 8.13
CA ASN A 34 10.08 10.10 7.39
C ASN A 34 10.58 8.77 7.99
N GLU A 35 10.46 8.62 9.32
CA GLU A 35 10.88 7.39 10.00
C GLU A 35 9.97 6.21 9.62
N ILE A 36 8.65 6.43 9.66
CA ILE A 36 7.68 5.39 9.34
C ILE A 36 7.77 4.99 7.87
N GLU A 37 7.89 5.95 6.97
CA GLU A 37 8.12 5.68 5.54
C GLU A 37 9.40 4.84 5.32
N SER A 38 10.49 5.19 6.02
CA SER A 38 11.76 4.46 5.95
C SER A 38 11.68 3.06 6.54
N LYS A 39 10.98 2.87 7.67
CA LYS A 39 10.77 1.58 8.31
C LYS A 39 9.94 0.64 7.43
N VAL A 40 8.86 1.14 6.82
CA VAL A 40 8.05 0.36 5.88
C VAL A 40 8.85 0.03 4.62
N LEU A 41 9.61 0.97 4.06
CA LEU A 41 10.48 0.69 2.92
C LEU A 41 11.55 -0.36 3.26
N LYS A 42 12.17 -0.27 4.44
CA LYS A 42 13.13 -1.26 4.94
C LYS A 42 12.50 -2.65 5.02
N TYR A 43 11.29 -2.74 5.58
CA TYR A 43 10.55 -4.00 5.63
C TYR A 43 10.34 -4.57 4.22
N LEU A 44 9.85 -3.76 3.29
CA LEU A 44 9.64 -4.16 1.89
C LEU A 44 10.93 -4.67 1.24
N ASN A 45 12.04 -3.97 1.46
CA ASN A 45 13.36 -4.36 0.96
C ASN A 45 13.84 -5.70 1.55
N THR A 46 13.69 -5.90 2.85
CA THR A 46 14.10 -7.14 3.51
C THR A 46 13.26 -8.34 3.06
N VAL A 47 11.94 -8.20 2.93
CA VAL A 47 11.09 -9.31 2.47
C VAL A 47 11.24 -9.61 0.99
N ASN A 48 11.54 -8.59 0.16
CA ASN A 48 11.75 -8.77 -1.27
C ASN A 48 13.18 -9.22 -1.62
N GLY A 49 14.14 -9.07 -0.70
CA GLY A 49 15.56 -9.28 -0.99
C GLY A 49 16.12 -8.23 -1.96
N THR A 50 15.61 -7.00 -1.88
CA THR A 50 15.91 -5.88 -2.79
C THR A 50 16.38 -4.65 -2.01
N SER A 51 16.80 -3.61 -2.72
CA SER A 51 17.19 -2.32 -2.15
C SER A 51 16.53 -1.16 -2.91
N TYR A 52 15.19 -1.12 -2.92
CA TYR A 52 14.45 0.01 -3.48
C TYR A 52 14.73 1.29 -2.69
N SER A 53 14.84 2.41 -3.40
CA SER A 53 14.77 3.74 -2.80
C SER A 53 13.32 4.23 -2.80
N ASN A 54 12.97 5.13 -1.89
CA ASN A 54 11.64 5.74 -1.90
C ASN A 54 11.51 6.64 -3.14
N ASN A 55 10.85 6.16 -4.19
CA ASN A 55 10.71 6.90 -5.44
C ASN A 55 9.87 8.17 -5.20
N ALA A 56 10.43 9.34 -5.48
CA ALA A 56 9.83 10.64 -5.15
C ALA A 56 8.49 10.88 -5.89
N ASP A 57 8.36 10.42 -7.13
CA ASP A 57 7.13 10.57 -7.92
C ASP A 57 6.02 9.67 -7.35
N LEU A 58 6.34 8.42 -7.06
CA LEU A 58 5.39 7.48 -6.45
C LEU A 58 5.00 7.92 -5.03
N GLN A 59 5.96 8.39 -4.23
CA GLN A 59 5.71 8.95 -2.90
C GLN A 59 4.74 10.14 -2.98
N SER A 60 4.96 11.05 -3.94
CA SER A 60 4.09 12.21 -4.16
C SER A 60 2.69 11.80 -4.57
N LYS A 61 2.54 10.80 -5.45
CA LYS A 61 1.24 10.23 -5.85
C LYS A 61 0.49 9.65 -4.65
N VAL A 62 1.15 8.86 -3.81
CA VAL A 62 0.54 8.34 -2.58
C VAL A 62 0.07 9.49 -1.69
N ARG A 63 0.93 10.47 -1.44
CA ARG A 63 0.61 11.60 -0.56
C ARG A 63 -0.57 12.41 -1.09
N ALA A 64 -0.66 12.61 -2.40
CA ALA A 64 -1.79 13.30 -3.03
C ALA A 64 -3.12 12.56 -2.81
N VAL A 65 -3.12 11.23 -2.87
CA VAL A 65 -4.32 10.41 -2.63
C VAL A 65 -4.68 10.39 -1.14
N LEU A 66 -3.69 10.22 -0.25
CA LEU A 66 -3.93 10.30 1.19
C LEU A 66 -4.45 11.67 1.63
N ALA A 67 -4.08 12.74 0.92
CA ALA A 67 -4.60 14.08 1.18
C ALA A 67 -6.11 14.22 0.91
N LYS A 68 -6.73 13.26 0.22
CA LYS A 68 -8.19 13.17 0.04
C LYS A 68 -8.91 12.41 1.16
N THR A 69 -8.18 11.96 2.18
CA THR A 69 -8.79 11.33 3.36
C THR A 69 -9.66 12.36 4.09
N ASP A 70 -10.94 12.04 4.25
CA ASP A 70 -11.91 12.89 4.94
C ASP A 70 -11.78 12.81 6.47
N ASP A 71 -12.62 13.57 7.18
CA ASP A 71 -12.60 13.63 8.64
C ASP A 71 -12.91 12.27 9.30
N THR A 72 -13.60 11.37 8.60
CA THR A 72 -13.89 10.01 9.07
C THR A 72 -12.71 9.04 8.89
N GLY A 73 -11.64 9.49 8.23
CA GLY A 73 -10.48 8.68 7.93
C GLY A 73 -10.66 7.81 6.70
N VAL A 74 -11.49 8.23 5.76
CA VAL A 74 -11.86 7.47 4.56
C VAL A 74 -11.54 8.29 3.30
N ILE A 75 -11.01 7.63 2.28
CA ILE A 75 -10.86 8.17 0.93
C ILE A 75 -12.07 7.72 0.13
N LYS A 76 -12.87 8.66 -0.37
CA LYS A 76 -14.08 8.35 -1.13
C LYS A 76 -13.75 7.62 -2.42
N ALA A 77 -14.63 6.74 -2.86
CA ALA A 77 -14.45 5.93 -4.07
C ALA A 77 -14.05 6.76 -5.31
N GLU A 78 -14.57 7.98 -5.43
CA GLU A 78 -14.28 8.92 -6.53
C GLU A 78 -12.87 9.54 -6.49
N ASP A 79 -12.26 9.62 -5.30
CA ASP A 79 -10.92 10.13 -5.07
C ASP A 79 -9.84 9.03 -5.08
N VAL A 80 -10.25 7.75 -5.00
CA VAL A 80 -9.34 6.61 -5.12
C VAL A 80 -8.91 6.46 -6.59
N PRO A 81 -7.61 6.37 -6.91
CA PRO A 81 -7.16 6.13 -8.27
C PRO A 81 -7.79 4.89 -8.87
N TYR A 82 -8.34 5.02 -10.06
CA TYR A 82 -8.81 3.88 -10.83
C TYR A 82 -8.50 4.05 -12.31
N VAL A 83 -8.40 2.94 -13.03
CA VAL A 83 -8.30 2.92 -14.50
C VAL A 83 -9.47 2.14 -15.09
N GLN A 84 -9.93 2.55 -16.26
CA GLN A 84 -10.93 1.84 -17.04
C GLN A 84 -10.23 0.83 -17.95
N ASN A 85 -10.68 -0.43 -17.93
CA ASN A 85 -10.08 -1.54 -18.68
C ASN A 85 -10.69 -1.76 -20.07
N ASP A 86 -11.84 -1.15 -20.39
CA ASP A 86 -12.53 -1.33 -21.68
C ASP A 86 -13.41 -0.12 -22.01
N GLU A 87 -13.42 0.30 -23.28
CA GLU A 87 -14.31 1.32 -23.85
C GLU A 87 -15.68 0.77 -24.26
N SER A 88 -15.84 -0.56 -24.33
CA SER A 88 -17.13 -1.18 -24.61
C SER A 88 -18.14 -0.91 -23.47
N GLY A 89 -19.43 -0.83 -23.81
CA GLY A 89 -20.54 -0.31 -22.96
C GLY A 89 -20.79 -1.01 -21.61
N THR A 90 -19.92 -1.92 -21.18
CA THR A 90 -19.81 -2.51 -19.84
C THR A 90 -18.44 -2.21 -19.22
N ALA A 91 -18.06 -0.93 -19.18
CA ALA A 91 -16.78 -0.46 -18.65
C ALA A 91 -16.46 -1.07 -17.27
N LYS A 92 -15.36 -1.82 -17.19
CA LYS A 92 -14.83 -2.33 -15.93
C LYS A 92 -13.67 -1.47 -15.46
N TYR A 93 -13.60 -1.26 -14.15
CA TYR A 93 -12.64 -0.38 -13.50
C TYR A 93 -11.73 -1.20 -12.58
N MET A 94 -10.44 -0.90 -12.60
CA MET A 94 -9.49 -1.38 -11.58
C MET A 94 -9.27 -0.26 -10.57
N GLN A 95 -9.79 -0.46 -9.36
CA GLN A 95 -9.59 0.46 -8.25
C GLN A 95 -8.19 0.30 -7.66
N CYS A 96 -7.66 1.37 -7.06
CA CYS A 96 -6.29 1.46 -6.53
C CYS A 96 -5.22 1.24 -7.60
N VAL A 97 -5.52 1.64 -8.84
CA VAL A 97 -4.59 1.55 -9.98
C VAL A 97 -4.57 2.87 -10.74
N SER A 98 -3.40 3.33 -11.16
CA SER A 98 -3.21 4.44 -12.09
C SER A 98 -2.14 4.09 -13.12
N ASP A 99 -1.93 5.00 -14.09
CA ASP A 99 -0.86 4.92 -15.08
C ASP A 99 -0.82 3.59 -15.84
N LEU A 100 -2.00 3.01 -16.12
CA LEU A 100 -2.09 1.80 -16.92
C LEU A 100 -1.65 2.10 -18.35
N ASN A 101 -0.61 1.41 -18.80
CA ASN A 101 -0.11 1.46 -20.15
C ASN A 101 -0.02 0.04 -20.69
N VAL A 102 -0.78 -0.24 -21.74
CA VAL A 102 -0.81 -1.52 -22.45
C VAL A 102 -0.15 -1.29 -23.80
N ASN A 103 0.97 -1.99 -24.05
CA ASN A 103 1.62 -2.00 -25.36
C ASN A 103 1.39 -3.37 -26.01
N GLU A 104 0.41 -3.43 -26.91
CA GLU A 104 0.06 -4.66 -27.62
C GLU A 104 1.16 -5.12 -28.58
N THR A 105 1.95 -4.18 -29.13
CA THR A 105 3.03 -4.51 -30.07
C THR A 105 4.19 -5.20 -29.38
N GLU A 106 4.57 -4.70 -28.20
CA GLU A 106 5.64 -5.28 -27.38
C GLU A 106 5.12 -6.34 -26.40
N ASN A 107 3.80 -6.54 -26.37
CA ASN A 107 3.11 -7.45 -25.48
C ASN A 107 3.44 -7.17 -24.00
N THR A 108 3.55 -5.88 -23.64
CA THR A 108 3.90 -5.41 -22.30
C THR A 108 2.76 -4.62 -21.67
N VAL A 109 2.70 -4.65 -20.35
CA VAL A 109 1.77 -3.86 -19.55
C VAL A 109 2.54 -3.23 -18.39
N SER A 110 2.26 -1.97 -18.10
CA SER A 110 2.73 -1.29 -16.90
C SER A 110 1.61 -0.54 -16.21
N PHE A 111 1.67 -0.43 -14.89
CA PHE A 111 0.69 0.29 -14.08
C PHE A 111 1.26 0.63 -12.71
N VAL A 112 0.69 1.61 -12.04
CA VAL A 112 0.98 1.92 -10.64
C VAL A 112 -0.16 1.39 -9.78
N MET A 113 0.18 0.58 -8.78
CA MET A 113 -0.76 -0.01 -7.83
C MET A 113 -0.62 0.67 -6.47
N TYR A 114 -1.73 1.11 -5.88
CA TYR A 114 -1.76 1.75 -4.56
C TYR A 114 -2.23 0.77 -3.49
N VAL A 115 -1.52 0.74 -2.37
CA VAL A 115 -1.82 -0.06 -1.19
C VAL A 115 -2.10 0.91 -0.06
N PHE A 116 -3.37 1.01 0.33
CA PHE A 116 -3.80 1.83 1.46
C PHE A 116 -4.14 0.97 2.69
N ASP A 117 -4.66 -0.24 2.48
CA ASP A 117 -4.82 -1.25 3.51
C ASP A 117 -4.26 -2.60 3.02
N PRO A 118 -3.11 -3.06 3.54
CA PRO A 118 -2.51 -4.32 3.13
C PRO A 118 -3.41 -5.53 3.48
N ASN A 119 -4.33 -5.40 4.43
CA ASN A 119 -5.29 -6.45 4.80
C ASN A 119 -6.44 -6.57 3.78
N LYS A 120 -6.61 -5.57 2.90
CA LYS A 120 -7.67 -5.51 1.88
C LYS A 120 -7.11 -5.67 0.46
N MET A 121 -5.92 -6.24 0.33
CA MET A 121 -5.34 -6.53 -0.99
C MET A 121 -6.07 -7.63 -1.77
N ASP A 122 -6.86 -8.46 -1.08
CA ASP A 122 -7.67 -9.47 -1.75
C ASP A 122 -8.70 -8.79 -2.65
N GLY A 123 -8.51 -8.97 -3.97
CA GLY A 123 -9.38 -8.40 -4.98
C GLY A 123 -8.95 -7.03 -5.54
N MET A 124 -7.81 -6.45 -5.10
CA MET A 124 -7.35 -5.10 -5.49
C MET A 124 -6.97 -4.93 -6.98
N LEU A 125 -7.08 -6.00 -7.79
CA LEU A 125 -6.93 -5.98 -9.25
C LEU A 125 -8.12 -6.68 -9.94
N THR A 126 -9.23 -6.85 -9.22
CA THR A 126 -10.45 -7.42 -9.79
C THR A 126 -11.21 -6.31 -10.49
N PRO A 127 -11.50 -6.44 -11.79
CA PRO A 127 -12.28 -5.43 -12.49
C PRO A 127 -13.71 -5.39 -11.93
N VAL A 128 -14.17 -4.21 -11.52
CA VAL A 128 -15.51 -3.95 -10.98
C VAL A 128 -16.28 -2.97 -11.85
N THR A 129 -17.60 -2.89 -11.73
CA THR A 129 -18.38 -1.81 -12.36
C THR A 129 -18.18 -0.49 -11.62
N LYS A 130 -18.53 0.64 -12.25
CA LYS A 130 -18.41 1.97 -11.61
C LYS A 130 -19.18 2.07 -10.29
N ALA A 131 -20.36 1.46 -10.23
CA ALA A 131 -21.22 1.45 -9.05
C ALA A 131 -20.67 0.59 -7.90
N GLU A 132 -19.72 -0.30 -8.20
CA GLU A 132 -19.09 -1.19 -7.23
C GLU A 132 -17.75 -0.64 -6.69
N LEU A 133 -17.30 0.53 -7.16
CA LEU A 133 -16.17 1.23 -6.57
C LEU A 133 -16.52 1.59 -5.11
N LYS A 134 -15.62 1.28 -4.18
CA LYS A 134 -15.86 1.44 -2.74
C LYS A 134 -14.92 2.47 -2.15
N ASP A 135 -15.36 3.09 -1.07
CA ASP A 135 -14.47 3.91 -0.28
C ASP A 135 -13.32 3.07 0.29
N VAL A 136 -12.16 3.69 0.41
CA VAL A 136 -10.94 3.06 0.91
C VAL A 136 -10.57 3.68 2.23
N LYS A 137 -10.39 2.85 3.26
CA LYS A 137 -9.87 3.28 4.55
C LYS A 137 -8.36 3.02 4.60
N PRO A 138 -7.50 4.04 4.47
CA PRO A 138 -6.07 3.85 4.62
C PRO A 138 -5.71 3.45 6.05
N LEU A 139 -4.60 2.74 6.19
CA LEU A 139 -4.12 2.29 7.49
C LEU A 139 -3.63 3.48 8.32
N GLU A 140 -4.14 3.58 9.54
CA GLU A 140 -3.76 4.63 10.49
C GLU A 140 -2.40 4.29 11.14
N VAL A 141 -1.51 5.27 11.17
CA VAL A 141 -0.20 5.21 11.85
C VAL A 141 -0.40 5.63 13.30
N ASN A 142 -0.93 4.71 14.11
CA ASN A 142 -1.03 4.85 15.55
C ASN A 142 0.13 4.14 16.26
N ASP A 143 0.23 4.26 17.59
CA ASP A 143 1.35 3.67 18.34
C ASP A 143 1.37 2.14 18.28
N GLU A 144 0.20 1.49 18.14
CA GLU A 144 0.11 0.04 17.92
C GLU A 144 0.72 -0.36 16.57
N PHE A 145 0.44 0.40 15.51
CA PHE A 145 1.04 0.19 14.19
C PHE A 145 2.56 0.35 14.26
N LYS A 146 3.06 1.38 14.95
CA LYS A 146 4.51 1.62 15.10
C LYS A 146 5.18 0.47 15.84
N ALA A 147 4.62 0.05 16.98
CA ALA A 147 5.15 -1.05 17.78
C ALA A 147 5.20 -2.36 16.99
N LYS A 148 4.15 -2.65 16.21
CA LYS A 148 4.14 -3.83 15.32
C LYS A 148 5.13 -3.71 14.18
N LEU A 149 5.28 -2.54 13.57
CA LEU A 149 6.27 -2.34 12.53
C LEU A 149 7.68 -2.58 13.07
N ASP A 150 7.96 -2.16 14.30
CA ASP A 150 9.23 -2.39 14.98
C ASP A 150 9.44 -3.88 15.29
N ASP A 151 8.48 -4.55 15.92
CA ASP A 151 8.53 -6.00 16.18
C ASP A 151 8.73 -6.81 14.89
N VAL A 152 7.99 -6.44 13.84
CA VAL A 152 8.10 -7.10 12.54
C VAL A 152 9.47 -6.83 11.90
N LEU A 153 10.05 -5.64 12.06
CA LEU A 153 11.39 -5.33 11.57
C LEU A 153 12.52 -6.03 12.34
N GLU A 154 12.31 -6.36 13.62
CA GLU A 154 13.25 -7.15 14.40
C GLU A 154 13.20 -8.64 14.01
N ASN A 155 12.01 -9.14 13.73
CA ASN A 155 11.77 -10.55 13.43
C ASN A 155 11.71 -10.86 11.92
N VAL A 156 11.81 -9.85 11.05
CA VAL A 156 11.76 -10.05 9.59
C VAL A 156 13.00 -10.82 9.16
N THR A 157 12.77 -12.05 8.71
CA THR A 157 13.80 -12.83 8.04
C THR A 157 13.91 -12.36 6.59
N PRO A 158 15.13 -12.22 6.04
CA PRO A 158 15.31 -11.99 4.61
C PRO A 158 14.51 -13.02 3.84
N GLY A 159 13.56 -12.55 3.02
CA GLY A 159 12.81 -13.45 2.17
C GLY A 159 13.74 -14.01 1.10
N THR A 160 13.65 -15.31 0.82
CA THR A 160 14.05 -15.79 -0.51
C THR A 160 13.10 -15.12 -1.50
N PRO A 161 13.55 -14.41 -2.55
CA PRO A 161 12.67 -13.79 -3.53
C PRO A 161 11.68 -14.84 -4.07
N SER A 162 10.46 -14.83 -3.55
CA SER A 162 9.51 -15.93 -3.68
C SER A 162 8.56 -15.62 -4.82
N GLY A 163 8.91 -16.13 -6.00
CA GLY A 163 8.11 -16.04 -7.22
C GLY A 163 8.35 -14.73 -7.96
N LYS A 164 8.74 -14.84 -9.23
CA LYS A 164 8.75 -13.79 -10.26
C LYS A 164 8.57 -12.36 -9.72
N LEU A 165 9.55 -11.85 -8.98
CA LEU A 165 9.69 -10.43 -8.68
C LEU A 165 10.24 -9.70 -9.92
N SER A 166 9.78 -10.12 -11.11
CA SER A 166 10.14 -9.51 -12.39
C SER A 166 9.23 -8.33 -12.71
N THR A 167 8.31 -7.95 -11.81
CA THR A 167 7.27 -6.96 -12.07
C THR A 167 7.32 -5.70 -11.22
N MET A 168 7.85 -5.71 -9.99
CA MET A 168 7.95 -4.48 -9.18
C MET A 168 9.23 -3.71 -9.55
N LYS A 169 9.07 -2.51 -10.08
CA LYS A 169 10.17 -1.69 -10.58
C LYS A 169 10.59 -0.62 -9.59
N ASP A 170 9.59 0.05 -9.03
CA ASP A 170 9.78 1.14 -8.09
C ASP A 170 8.70 1.09 -7.02
N VAL A 171 9.03 1.63 -5.85
CA VAL A 171 8.12 1.74 -4.71
C VAL A 171 8.18 3.17 -4.17
N GLY A 172 7.02 3.74 -3.89
CA GLY A 172 6.88 4.98 -3.14
C GLY A 172 6.08 4.72 -1.86
N VAL A 173 6.59 5.12 -0.71
CA VAL A 173 5.88 5.04 0.57
C VAL A 173 5.68 6.45 1.08
N ALA A 174 4.46 6.83 1.43
CA ALA A 174 4.18 8.13 2.00
C ALA A 174 3.24 8.03 3.19
N THR A 175 3.43 8.95 4.13
CA THR A 175 2.49 9.26 5.19
C THR A 175 1.85 10.63 4.97
N TYR A 176 0.65 10.80 5.50
CA TYR A 176 -0.06 12.08 5.48
C TYR A 176 -0.92 12.22 6.74
N THR A 177 -0.86 13.38 7.38
CA THR A 177 -1.74 13.74 8.51
C THR A 177 -2.97 14.45 7.96
N ALA A 178 -4.13 13.81 8.07
CA ALA A 178 -5.39 14.35 7.58
C ALA A 178 -5.96 15.44 8.50
N SER A 179 -7.02 16.10 8.06
CA SER A 179 -7.73 17.16 8.81
C SER A 179 -8.23 16.72 10.18
N ASN A 180 -8.54 15.42 10.33
CA ASN A 180 -8.91 14.82 11.62
C ASN A 180 -7.75 14.63 12.60
N GLY A 181 -6.53 15.08 12.26
CA GLY A 181 -5.34 14.99 13.10
C GLY A 181 -4.68 13.60 13.12
N LYS A 182 -5.23 12.61 12.41
CA LYS A 182 -4.68 11.26 12.32
C LYS A 182 -3.72 11.16 11.14
N THR A 183 -2.66 10.39 11.33
CA THR A 183 -1.69 10.10 10.28
C THR A 183 -2.02 8.78 9.61
N TYR A 184 -2.01 8.75 8.29
CA TYR A 184 -2.28 7.58 7.47
C TYR A 184 -1.07 7.26 6.60
N ILE A 185 -0.94 6.00 6.21
CA ILE A 185 0.13 5.52 5.33
C ILE A 185 -0.44 4.90 4.05
N GLY A 186 0.30 5.06 2.96
CA GLY A 186 0.04 4.35 1.71
C GLY A 186 1.34 3.98 1.00
N ILE A 187 1.24 3.06 0.04
CA ILE A 187 2.36 2.58 -0.76
C ILE A 187 1.93 2.54 -2.22
N ALA A 188 2.69 3.15 -3.13
CA ALA A 188 2.54 3.01 -4.56
C ALA A 188 3.63 2.08 -5.10
N ILE A 189 3.26 1.18 -5.99
CA ILE A 189 4.15 0.17 -6.55
C ILE A 189 4.03 0.23 -8.06
N LYS A 190 5.12 0.59 -8.74
CA LYS A 190 5.17 0.51 -10.20
C LYS A 190 5.35 -0.95 -10.60
N CYS A 191 4.38 -1.46 -11.32
CA CYS A 191 4.35 -2.80 -11.87
C CYS A 191 4.62 -2.76 -13.39
N GLU A 192 5.44 -3.67 -13.88
CA GLU A 192 5.67 -3.93 -15.31
C GLU A 192 5.56 -5.44 -15.56
N GLY A 193 4.94 -5.85 -16.66
CA GLY A 193 4.75 -7.26 -16.97
C GLY A 193 4.63 -7.49 -18.47
N THR A 194 4.63 -8.76 -18.85
CA THR A 194 4.28 -9.17 -20.22
C THR A 194 2.87 -9.74 -20.21
N ILE A 195 2.08 -9.34 -21.21
CA ILE A 195 0.74 -9.86 -21.47
C ILE A 195 0.99 -11.23 -22.10
N ARG A 196 0.94 -12.32 -21.33
CA ARG A 196 1.12 -13.65 -21.93
C ARG A 196 -0.12 -13.98 -22.75
N SER A 197 0.11 -14.19 -24.05
CA SER A 197 -0.81 -14.85 -24.99
C SER A 197 -1.17 -16.26 -24.53
#